data_AF-A0A819M354-F1
#
_entry.id   AF-A0A819M354-F1
#
_cell.length_a   1.000
_cell.length_b   1.000
_cell.length_c   1.000
_cell.angle_alpha   90.00
_cell.angle_beta   90.00
_cell.angle_gamma   90.00
#
_symmetry.space_group_name_H-M   'P 1'
#
loop_
_entity.id
_entity.type
_entity.pdbx_description
1 polymer ?
#
loop_
_entity_poly.entity_id
_entity_poly.type
_entity_poly.pdbx_seq_one_letter_code
_entity_poly.pdbx_strand_id
1 'polypeptide(L)'
;MEKTKIEDLANEIFYEIFEYLNYFQSYEIFTNLKQRFRNFFANSTSPVKLNLRSVSRSIFTFYYRNIIVPNPHRIQSPHLSNPFFT
;
A
#
# COMPACT_ATOMS: atom_id res chain seq x y z
N MET A 1 17.15 -15.32 25.03
CA MET A 1 17.20 -15.25 23.56
C MET A 1 16.34 -14.06 23.15
N GLU A 2 16.98 -12.97 22.74
CA GLU A 2 16.26 -11.75 22.36
C GLU A 2 15.51 -12.01 21.06
N LYS A 3 14.18 -11.82 21.06
CA LYS A 3 13.37 -12.00 19.86
C LYS A 3 13.38 -10.69 19.09
N THR A 4 14.07 -10.68 17.95
CA THR A 4 13.97 -9.59 16.98
C THR A 4 12.51 -9.47 16.54
N LYS A 5 11.89 -8.30 16.70
CA LYS A 5 10.58 -8.07 16.14
C LYS A 5 10.76 -7.57 14.71
N ILE A 6 9.82 -7.92 13.83
CA ILE A 6 9.76 -7.32 12.49
C ILE A 6 9.75 -5.79 12.59
N GLU A 7 9.17 -5.27 13.67
CA GLU A 7 9.12 -3.86 14.00
C GLU A 7 10.48 -3.24 14.30
N ASP A 8 11.54 -3.99 14.53
CA ASP A 8 12.84 -3.39 14.81
C ASP A 8 13.64 -3.17 13.51
N LEU A 9 13.13 -3.64 12.37
CA LEU A 9 13.77 -3.49 11.06
C LEU A 9 13.73 -2.04 10.54
N ALA A 10 14.77 -1.67 9.82
CA ALA A 10 14.93 -0.36 9.20
C ALA A 10 13.90 -0.13 8.07
N ASN A 11 13.57 1.13 7.80
CA ASN A 11 12.57 1.50 6.79
C ASN A 11 12.97 1.03 5.38
N GLU A 12 14.27 0.99 5.10
CA GLU A 12 14.91 0.49 3.89
C GLU A 12 14.46 -0.93 3.56
N ILE A 13 14.43 -1.80 4.56
CA ILE A 13 13.95 -3.18 4.40
C ILE A 13 12.47 -3.22 4.03
N PHE A 14 11.66 -2.33 4.61
CA PHE A 14 10.23 -2.26 4.25
C PHE A 14 10.01 -1.70 2.86
N TYR A 15 10.81 -0.73 2.42
CA TYR A 15 10.75 -0.27 1.03
C TYR A 15 11.01 -1.44 0.07
N GLU A 16 12.06 -2.22 0.29
CA GLU A 16 12.36 -3.41 -0.52
C GLU A 16 11.21 -4.43 -0.49
N ILE A 17 10.68 -4.77 0.69
CA ILE A 17 9.55 -5.70 0.81
C ILE A 17 8.32 -5.18 0.03
N PHE A 18 8.03 -3.89 0.12
CA PHE A 18 6.89 -3.27 -0.56
C PHE A 18 7.07 -3.12 -2.07
N GLU A 19 8.29 -3.29 -2.61
CA GLU A 19 8.48 -3.40 -4.06
C GLU A 19 7.99 -4.74 -4.62
N TYR A 20 8.07 -5.82 -3.83
CA TYR A 20 7.59 -7.16 -4.20
C TYR A 20 6.10 -7.36 -3.94
N LEU A 21 5.52 -6.59 -3.02
CA LEU A 21 4.09 -6.60 -2.72
C LEU A 21 3.36 -5.54 -3.55
N ASN A 22 2.08 -5.77 -3.84
CA ASN A 22 1.28 -4.65 -4.31
C ASN A 22 1.03 -3.67 -3.14
N TYR A 23 0.85 -2.38 -3.45
CA TYR A 23 0.71 -1.34 -2.42
C TYR A 23 -0.44 -1.63 -1.46
N PHE A 24 -1.48 -2.32 -1.92
CA PHE A 24 -2.62 -2.71 -1.10
C PHE A 24 -2.31 -3.75 -0.06
N GLN A 25 -1.70 -4.86 -0.45
CA GLN A 25 -1.29 -5.92 0.46
C GLN A 25 -0.40 -5.31 1.55
N SER A 26 0.53 -4.45 1.14
CA SER A 26 1.38 -3.70 2.07
C SER A 26 0.55 -2.81 3.01
N TYR A 27 -0.37 -2.00 2.47
CA TYR A 27 -1.19 -1.11 3.27
C TYR A 27 -2.09 -1.88 4.25
N GLU A 28 -2.86 -2.86 3.77
CA GLU A 28 -3.79 -3.66 4.56
C GLU A 28 -3.10 -4.46 5.67
N ILE A 29 -1.99 -5.12 5.35
CA ILE A 29 -1.25 -5.95 6.31
C ILE A 29 -0.59 -5.04 7.36
N PHE A 30 0.13 -4.00 6.93
CA PHE A 30 1.04 -3.29 7.84
C PHE A 30 0.40 -2.11 8.57
N THR A 31 -0.61 -1.44 8.02
CA THR A 31 -1.26 -0.30 8.72
C THR A 31 -2.03 -0.73 9.97
N ASN A 32 -2.41 -2.00 10.06
CA ASN A 32 -3.08 -2.58 11.22
C ASN A 32 -2.10 -3.08 12.30
N LEU A 33 -0.84 -3.33 11.95
CA LEU A 33 0.16 -3.87 12.89
C LEU A 33 0.62 -2.82 13.90
N LYS A 34 1.01 -1.62 13.44
CA LYS A 34 1.51 -0.55 14.30
C LYS A 34 1.37 0.84 13.69
N GLN A 35 1.33 1.85 14.57
CA GLN A 35 1.30 3.27 14.20
C GLN A 35 2.46 3.68 13.29
N ARG A 36 3.65 3.08 13.46
CA ARG A 36 4.80 3.45 12.62
C ARG A 36 4.56 3.19 11.14
N PHE A 37 3.86 2.12 10.79
CA PHE A 37 3.59 1.78 9.40
C PHE A 37 2.56 2.74 8.81
N ARG A 38 1.59 3.22 9.62
CA ARG A 38 0.72 4.32 9.20
C ARG A 38 1.52 5.58 8.85
N ASN A 39 2.49 5.95 9.69
CA ASN A 39 3.37 7.08 9.41
C ASN A 39 4.26 6.83 8.18
N PHE A 40 4.72 5.60 7.99
CA PHE A 40 5.49 5.19 6.81
C PHE A 40 4.68 5.41 5.53
N PHE A 41 3.44 4.94 5.46
CA PHE A 41 2.61 5.14 4.27
C PHE A 41 2.19 6.60 4.08
N ALA A 42 2.01 7.38 5.14
CA ALA A 42 1.62 8.79 5.06
C ALA A 42 2.78 9.69 4.57
N ASN A 43 4.01 9.41 4.99
CA ASN A 43 5.18 10.27 4.72
C ASN A 43 6.10 9.75 3.61
N SER A 44 5.87 8.55 3.11
CA SER A 44 6.67 7.96 2.03
C SER A 44 6.54 8.80 0.76
N THR A 45 7.68 9.07 0.10
CA THR A 45 7.75 9.63 -1.24
C THR A 45 7.68 8.56 -2.32
N SER A 46 7.61 7.28 -1.91
CA SER A 46 7.60 6.15 -2.82
C SER A 46 6.32 6.17 -3.66
N PRO A 47 6.43 5.82 -4.96
CA PRO A 47 5.28 5.72 -5.86
C PRO A 47 4.23 4.74 -5.37
N VAL A 48 2.96 5.14 -5.46
CA VAL A 48 1.82 4.27 -5.19
C VAL A 48 1.50 3.49 -6.46
N LYS A 49 1.93 2.22 -6.52
CA LYS A 49 1.58 1.29 -7.60
C LYS A 49 0.21 0.68 -7.32
N LEU A 50 -0.81 1.15 -8.04
CA LEU A 50 -2.17 0.62 -7.94
C LEU A 50 -2.36 -0.51 -8.96
N ASN A 51 -2.51 -1.73 -8.45
CA ASN A 51 -3.00 -2.87 -9.23
C ASN A 51 -4.42 -3.18 -8.77
N LEU A 52 -5.41 -2.57 -9.42
CA LEU A 52 -6.82 -2.71 -9.08
C LEU A 52 -7.52 -3.75 -9.97
N ARG A 53 -6.75 -4.70 -10.53
CA ARG A 53 -7.35 -5.72 -11.38
C ARG A 53 -8.25 -6.64 -10.56
N SER A 54 -9.52 -6.71 -10.93
CA SER A 54 -10.52 -7.62 -10.34
C SER A 54 -10.85 -7.40 -8.86
N VAL A 55 -10.66 -6.19 -8.32
CA VAL A 55 -11.11 -5.88 -6.94
C VAL A 55 -12.61 -5.67 -6.85
N SER A 56 -13.23 -6.09 -5.75
CA SER A 56 -14.66 -5.83 -5.52
C SER A 56 -14.94 -4.33 -5.35
N ARG A 57 -16.21 -3.91 -5.53
CA ARG A 57 -16.62 -2.51 -5.36
C ARG A 57 -16.34 -1.96 -3.96
N SER A 58 -16.52 -2.79 -2.92
CA SER A 58 -16.24 -2.40 -1.53
C SER A 58 -14.75 -2.13 -1.33
N ILE A 59 -13.91 -3.02 -1.86
CA ILE A 59 -12.45 -2.88 -1.84
C ILE A 59 -12.06 -1.62 -2.62
N PHE A 60 -12.55 -1.42 -3.85
CA PHE A 60 -12.27 -0.21 -4.63
C PHE A 60 -12.64 1.08 -3.86
N THR A 61 -13.81 1.10 -3.22
CA THR A 61 -14.27 2.28 -2.46
C THR A 61 -13.33 2.57 -1.28
N PHE A 62 -12.85 1.54 -0.60
CA PHE A 62 -11.85 1.68 0.45
C PHE A 62 -10.56 2.30 -0.07
N TYR A 63 -10.03 1.82 -1.20
CA TYR A 63 -8.82 2.38 -1.81
C TYR A 63 -8.99 3.82 -2.23
N TYR A 64 -10.12 4.11 -2.87
CA TYR A 64 -10.40 5.45 -3.35
C TYR A 64 -10.31 6.46 -2.19
N ARG A 65 -10.96 6.15 -1.06
CA ARG A 65 -11.00 7.04 0.10
C ARG A 65 -9.69 7.11 0.88
N ASN A 66 -8.98 6.00 1.06
CA ASN A 66 -7.85 5.92 1.98
C ASN A 66 -6.47 6.02 1.31
N ILE A 67 -6.38 5.72 0.00
CA ILE A 67 -5.11 5.65 -0.71
C ILE A 67 -5.07 6.65 -1.85
N ILE A 68 -6.08 6.65 -2.73
CA ILE A 68 -6.08 7.48 -3.94
C ILE A 68 -6.28 8.95 -3.59
N VAL A 69 -7.35 9.29 -2.88
CA VAL A 69 -7.69 10.67 -2.52
C VAL A 69 -6.60 11.35 -1.67
N PRO A 70 -5.95 10.67 -0.69
CA PRO A 70 -4.90 11.31 0.10
C PRO A 70 -3.53 11.41 -0.60
N ASN A 71 -3.26 10.58 -1.62
CA ASN A 71 -1.94 10.48 -2.26
C ASN A 71 -1.95 10.75 -3.77
N PRO A 72 -2.69 11.73 -4.31
CA PRO A 72 -2.87 11.89 -5.76
C PRO A 72 -1.54 12.16 -6.48
N HIS A 73 -0.62 12.86 -5.81
CA HIS A 73 0.70 13.22 -6.31
C HIS A 73 1.69 12.03 -6.39
N ARG A 74 1.38 10.90 -5.74
CA ARG A 74 2.26 9.72 -5.69
C ARG A 74 1.84 8.61 -6.65
N ILE A 75 0.68 8.75 -7.30
CA ILE A 75 0.14 7.73 -8.21
C ILE A 75 0.82 7.90 -9.57
N GLN A 76 1.72 6.98 -9.91
CA GLN A 76 2.48 7.06 -11.17
C GLN A 76 1.78 6.43 -12.37
N SER A 77 0.96 5.39 -12.16
CA SER A 77 0.15 4.78 -13.23
C SER A 77 -0.95 3.93 -12.62
N PRO A 78 -2.23 4.32 -12.71
CA PRO A 78 -3.33 3.47 -12.28
C PRO A 78 -3.53 2.37 -13.33
N HIS A 79 -3.05 1.15 -13.07
CA HIS A 79 -3.42 -0.01 -13.87
C HIS A 79 -4.83 -0.47 -13.48
N LEU A 80 -5.83 0.23 -14.03
CA LEU A 80 -7.23 -0.13 -13.96
C LEU A 80 -7.53 -1.15 -15.06
N SER A 81 -7.80 -2.42 -14.72
CA SER A 81 -8.54 -3.25 -15.67
C SER A 81 -10.00 -2.84 -15.57
N ASN A 82 -10.59 -2.40 -16.67
CA ASN A 82 -12.02 -2.21 -16.71
C ASN A 82 -12.71 -3.58 -16.80
N PRO A 83 -13.49 -4.03 -15.78
CA PRO A 83 -14.28 -5.25 -15.91
C PRO A 83 -15.43 -5.12 -16.93
N PHE A 84 -15.68 -3.92 -17.47
CA PHE A 84 -16.70 -3.64 -18.49
C PHE A 84 -16.17 -3.67 -19.95
N PHE A 85 -14.88 -3.97 -20.18
CA PHE A 85 -14.30 -4.11 -21.53
C PHE A 85 -13.78 -5.53 -21.84
N THR A 86 -14.22 -6.54 -21.08
CA THR A 86 -14.04 -7.96 -21.41
C THR A 86 -15.36 -8.61 -21.73
#